data_AF-A0A2A4WFE3-F1
#
_entry.id   AF-A0A2A4WFE3-F1
#
_cell.length_a   1.000
_cell.length_b   1.000
_cell.length_c   1.000
_cell.angle_alpha   90.00
_cell.angle_beta   90.00
_cell.angle_gamma   90.00
#
_symmetry.space_group_name_H-M   'P 1'
#
loop_
_entity.id
_entity.type
_entity.pdbx_description
1 polymer ?
#
loop_
_entity_poly.entity_id
_entity_poly.type
_entity_poly.pdbx_seq_one_letter_code
_entity_poly.pdbx_strand_id
1 'polypeptide(L)'
;MTVTDYFSPIILAHQRLNDWHSIVELLPSLKKFKIHNEEKLNKLENESVQNLLSVIAENNELEKLKDVWQKLPSYLRKKESNQLHFIKLLVLFKQMDEADRLIKPFFKKNASDKVVIANVVELFGEINLTNSSQQFSFLENWYTQSNQAPNEIYLSLGKIAFNAELWGKARFYLERSLQVSPSAETYLIMANTLKKLNDHELEGECFKQGLEFVVENK
;
A
#
# COMPACT_ATOMS: atom_id res chain seq x y z
N MET A 1 22.54 6.32 -35.96
CA MET A 1 21.66 6.80 -34.89
C MET A 1 20.33 6.11 -35.04
N THR A 2 20.09 5.11 -34.22
CA THR A 2 18.77 4.50 -34.12
C THR A 2 17.84 5.46 -33.37
N VAL A 3 16.53 5.38 -33.60
CA VAL A 3 15.52 6.20 -32.90
C VAL A 3 15.68 6.09 -31.37
N THR A 4 16.21 4.96 -30.88
CA THR A 4 16.59 4.72 -29.50
C THR A 4 17.61 5.70 -28.91
N ASP A 5 18.54 6.20 -29.73
CA ASP A 5 19.63 7.07 -29.28
C ASP A 5 19.13 8.51 -29.02
N TYR A 6 17.99 8.89 -29.62
CA TYR A 6 17.38 10.21 -29.46
C TYR A 6 16.53 10.34 -28.19
N PHE A 7 15.81 9.28 -27.82
CA PHE A 7 14.89 9.33 -26.67
C PHE A 7 15.60 9.11 -25.33
N SER A 8 16.68 8.32 -25.32
CA SER A 8 17.43 8.02 -24.09
C SER A 8 17.97 9.29 -23.37
N PRO A 9 18.62 10.25 -24.07
CA PRO A 9 19.09 11.49 -23.43
C PRO A 9 17.95 12.40 -22.96
N ILE A 10 16.84 12.44 -23.70
CA ILE A 10 15.65 13.25 -23.35
C ILE A 10 15.01 12.72 -22.07
N ILE A 11 14.80 11.40 -21.97
CA ILE A 11 14.28 10.74 -20.76
C ILE A 11 15.22 11.02 -19.58
N LEU A 12 16.54 10.89 -19.78
CA LEU A 12 17.52 11.14 -18.73
C LEU A 12 17.51 12.61 -18.27
N ALA A 13 17.30 13.56 -19.19
CA ALA A 13 17.19 14.98 -18.88
C ALA A 13 15.92 15.28 -18.07
N HIS A 14 14.76 14.78 -18.47
CA HIS A 14 13.53 14.98 -17.70
C HIS A 14 13.57 14.27 -16.34
N GLN A 15 14.21 13.08 -16.24
CA GLN A 15 14.44 12.42 -14.96
C GLN A 15 15.28 13.29 -14.02
N ARG A 16 16.33 13.93 -14.54
CA ARG A 16 17.18 14.85 -13.75
C ARG A 16 16.45 16.14 -13.36
N LEU A 17 15.47 16.56 -14.15
CA LEU A 17 14.64 17.73 -13.87
C LEU A 17 13.38 17.39 -13.05
N ASN A 18 13.17 16.13 -12.68
CA ASN A 18 11.93 15.63 -12.07
C ASN A 18 10.66 16.00 -12.85
N ASP A 19 10.78 16.15 -14.17
CA ASP A 19 9.68 16.49 -15.07
C ASP A 19 8.95 15.21 -15.52
N TRP A 20 8.32 14.56 -14.55
CA TRP A 20 7.63 13.30 -14.74
C TRP A 20 6.41 13.44 -15.65
N HIS A 21 5.83 14.64 -15.75
CA HIS A 21 4.68 14.91 -16.62
C HIS A 21 5.06 14.73 -18.08
N SER A 22 6.13 15.39 -18.53
CA SER A 22 6.62 15.23 -19.90
C SER A 22 7.07 13.80 -20.20
N ILE A 23 7.65 13.07 -19.24
CA ILE A 23 7.98 11.66 -19.45
C ILE A 23 6.71 10.85 -19.72
N VAL A 24 5.66 11.02 -18.91
CA VAL A 24 4.39 10.29 -19.06
C VAL A 24 3.73 10.58 -20.42
N GLU A 25 3.79 11.81 -20.92
CA GLU A 25 3.28 12.18 -22.25
C GLU A 25 4.06 11.50 -23.40
N LEU A 26 5.35 11.22 -23.21
CA LEU A 26 6.21 10.57 -24.19
C LEU A 26 6.07 9.04 -24.22
N LEU A 27 5.60 8.41 -23.13
CA LEU A 27 5.49 6.94 -23.00
C LEU A 27 4.71 6.27 -24.16
N PRO A 28 3.54 6.78 -24.63
CA PRO A 28 2.81 6.16 -25.73
C PRO A 28 3.63 6.11 -27.02
N SER A 29 4.41 7.15 -27.30
CA SER A 29 5.30 7.21 -28.46
C SER A 29 6.44 6.20 -28.32
N LEU A 30 7.09 6.13 -27.15
CA LEU A 30 8.16 5.16 -26.87
C LEU A 30 7.70 3.72 -27.07
N LYS A 31 6.48 3.41 -26.61
CA LYS A 31 5.86 2.10 -26.78
C LYS A 31 5.59 1.77 -28.25
N LYS A 32 5.09 2.73 -29.02
CA LYS A 32 4.81 2.56 -30.45
C LYS A 32 6.06 2.23 -31.26
N PHE A 33 7.18 2.85 -30.93
CA PHE A 33 8.44 2.68 -31.67
C PHE A 33 9.30 1.51 -31.17
N LYS A 34 8.84 0.72 -30.17
CA LYS A 34 9.57 -0.42 -29.57
C LYS A 34 11.04 -0.09 -29.23
N ILE A 35 11.26 1.13 -28.76
CA ILE A 35 12.60 1.70 -28.55
C ILE A 35 13.37 1.00 -27.41
N HIS A 36 12.68 0.27 -26.54
CA HIS A 36 13.25 -0.38 -25.36
C HIS A 36 12.82 -1.85 -25.23
N ASN A 37 13.63 -2.62 -24.51
CA ASN A 37 13.20 -3.91 -23.97
C ASN A 37 11.88 -3.70 -23.18
N GLU A 38 10.89 -4.58 -23.38
CA GLU A 38 9.59 -4.51 -22.71
C GLU A 38 9.70 -4.41 -21.19
N GLU A 39 10.65 -5.09 -20.57
CA GLU A 39 10.90 -4.99 -19.13
C GLU A 39 11.36 -3.58 -18.73
N LYS A 40 12.32 -3.01 -19.48
CA LYS A 40 12.83 -1.65 -19.22
C LYS A 40 11.75 -0.60 -19.44
N LEU A 41 10.92 -0.77 -20.49
CA LEU A 41 9.79 0.11 -20.74
C LEU A 41 8.76 -0.01 -19.63
N ASN A 42 8.41 -1.23 -19.20
CA ASN A 42 7.46 -1.44 -18.12
C ASN A 42 7.91 -0.79 -16.80
N LYS A 43 9.20 -0.91 -16.47
CA LYS A 43 9.82 -0.25 -15.31
C LYS A 43 9.73 1.27 -15.44
N LEU A 44 10.18 1.84 -16.56
CA LEU A 44 10.11 3.29 -16.80
C LEU A 44 8.68 3.83 -16.72
N GLU A 45 7.72 3.12 -17.32
CA GLU A 45 6.30 3.49 -17.29
C GLU A 45 5.76 3.55 -15.85
N ASN A 46 6.13 2.58 -15.00
CA ASN A 46 5.70 2.55 -13.60
C ASN A 46 6.38 3.65 -12.78
N GLU A 47 7.71 3.76 -12.88
CA GLU A 47 8.48 4.78 -12.16
C GLU A 47 7.99 6.19 -12.49
N SER A 48 7.74 6.47 -13.78
CA SER A 48 7.30 7.79 -14.22
C SER A 48 5.93 8.15 -13.66
N VAL A 49 4.98 7.22 -13.69
CA VAL A 49 3.64 7.42 -13.14
C VAL A 49 3.69 7.57 -11.62
N GLN A 50 4.40 6.68 -10.93
CA GLN A 50 4.48 6.69 -9.47
C GLN A 50 5.15 7.97 -8.95
N ASN A 51 6.25 8.40 -9.57
CA ASN A 51 6.92 9.65 -9.19
C ASN A 51 6.08 10.88 -9.51
N LEU A 52 5.41 10.93 -10.66
CA LEU A 52 4.48 12.01 -10.98
C LEU A 52 3.41 12.17 -9.89
N LEU A 53 2.78 11.06 -9.49
CA LEU A 53 1.74 11.07 -8.47
C LEU A 53 2.31 11.41 -7.08
N SER A 54 3.49 10.88 -6.73
CA SER A 54 4.15 11.18 -5.45
C SER A 54 4.50 12.65 -5.30
N VAL A 55 5.06 13.30 -6.34
CA VAL A 55 5.40 14.73 -6.30
C VAL A 55 4.15 15.59 -6.10
N ILE A 56 3.04 15.25 -6.75
CA ILE A 56 1.75 15.94 -6.53
C ILE A 56 1.26 15.74 -5.09
N ALA A 57 1.42 14.53 -4.56
CA ALA A 57 1.04 14.21 -3.19
C ALA A 57 1.90 14.94 -2.15
N GLU A 58 3.21 15.06 -2.38
CA GLU A 58 4.16 15.82 -1.55
C GLU A 58 3.79 17.32 -1.48
N ASN A 59 3.26 17.87 -2.57
CA ASN A 59 2.71 19.23 -2.60
C ASN A 59 1.31 19.34 -1.97
N ASN A 60 0.77 18.25 -1.42
CA ASN A 60 -0.54 18.18 -0.76
C ASN A 60 -1.73 18.55 -1.70
N GLU A 61 -1.61 18.27 -3.00
CA GLU A 61 -2.59 18.68 -4.03
C GLU A 61 -3.56 17.53 -4.41
N LEU A 62 -4.49 17.15 -3.52
CA LEU A 62 -5.42 16.01 -3.74
C LEU A 62 -6.23 16.11 -5.05
N GLU A 63 -6.85 17.25 -5.33
CA GLU A 63 -7.70 17.39 -6.53
C GLU A 63 -6.89 17.22 -7.82
N LYS A 64 -5.66 17.76 -7.84
CA LYS A 64 -4.72 17.58 -8.95
C LYS A 64 -4.26 16.13 -9.07
N LEU A 65 -4.03 15.44 -7.95
CA LEU A 65 -3.70 14.02 -7.94
C LEU A 65 -4.81 13.20 -8.63
N LYS A 66 -6.07 13.45 -8.27
CA LYS A 66 -7.23 12.78 -8.88
C LYS A 66 -7.38 13.12 -10.36
N ASP A 67 -7.23 14.39 -10.73
CA ASP A 67 -7.30 14.84 -12.13
C ASP A 67 -6.22 14.17 -13.00
N VAL A 68 -4.96 14.20 -12.56
CA VAL A 68 -3.84 13.56 -13.27
C VAL A 68 -4.07 12.05 -13.40
N TRP A 69 -4.50 11.37 -12.34
CA TRP A 69 -4.82 9.95 -12.37
C TRP A 69 -5.89 9.61 -13.41
N GLN A 70 -6.95 10.43 -13.52
CA GLN A 70 -8.02 10.21 -14.50
C GLN A 70 -7.59 10.49 -15.94
N LYS A 71 -6.66 11.43 -16.15
CA LYS A 71 -6.07 11.76 -17.45
C LYS A 71 -5.02 10.76 -17.93
N LEU A 72 -4.46 9.93 -17.03
CA LEU A 72 -3.50 8.91 -17.43
C LEU A 72 -4.07 7.96 -18.50
N PRO A 73 -3.26 7.59 -19.51
CA PRO A 73 -3.60 6.54 -20.46
C PRO A 73 -4.12 5.28 -19.76
N SER A 74 -5.22 4.71 -20.27
CA SER A 74 -5.91 3.58 -19.63
C SER A 74 -4.97 2.40 -19.35
N TYR A 75 -4.02 2.13 -20.25
CA TYR A 75 -3.07 1.02 -20.09
C TYR A 75 -2.07 1.24 -18.94
N LEU A 76 -1.74 2.48 -18.59
CA LEU A 76 -0.90 2.81 -17.42
C LEU A 76 -1.71 2.73 -16.13
N ARG A 77 -2.95 3.25 -16.18
CA ARG A 77 -3.88 3.24 -15.03
C ARG A 77 -4.33 1.84 -14.64
N LYS A 78 -4.39 0.91 -15.59
CA LYS A 78 -4.76 -0.49 -15.35
C LYS A 78 -3.60 -1.34 -14.83
N LYS A 79 -2.37 -0.81 -14.80
CA LYS A 79 -1.25 -1.53 -14.19
C LYS A 79 -1.44 -1.59 -12.69
N GLU A 80 -1.29 -2.80 -12.17
CA GLU A 80 -1.43 -3.11 -10.77
C GLU A 80 -0.57 -2.24 -9.86
N SER A 81 0.72 -2.12 -10.16
CA SER A 81 1.67 -1.30 -9.41
C SER A 81 1.26 0.17 -9.33
N ASN A 82 0.70 0.72 -10.41
CA ASN A 82 0.23 2.10 -10.45
C ASN A 82 -1.09 2.28 -9.68
N GLN A 83 -1.99 1.30 -9.75
CA GLN A 83 -3.24 1.32 -8.99
C GLN A 83 -2.98 1.25 -7.48
N LEU A 84 -2.13 0.32 -7.03
CA LEU A 84 -1.77 0.19 -5.62
C LEU A 84 -1.07 1.45 -5.10
N HIS A 85 -0.18 2.05 -5.90
CA HIS A 85 0.45 3.32 -5.54
C HIS A 85 -0.58 4.45 -5.38
N PHE A 86 -1.51 4.58 -6.32
CA PHE A 86 -2.59 5.56 -6.22
C PHE A 86 -3.47 5.35 -4.98
N ILE A 87 -3.83 4.09 -4.67
CA ILE A 87 -4.59 3.75 -3.45
C ILE A 87 -3.79 4.15 -2.20
N LYS A 88 -2.48 3.90 -2.16
CA LYS A 88 -1.61 4.33 -1.05
C LYS A 88 -1.64 5.85 -0.85
N LEU A 89 -1.62 6.61 -1.94
CA LEU A 89 -1.74 8.08 -1.86
C LEU A 89 -3.14 8.52 -1.40
N LEU A 90 -4.20 7.82 -1.79
CA LEU A 90 -5.54 8.08 -1.27
C LEU A 90 -5.62 7.87 0.25
N VAL A 91 -4.98 6.81 0.77
CA VAL A 91 -4.87 6.57 2.22
C VAL A 91 -4.11 7.71 2.90
N LEU A 92 -3.00 8.17 2.32
CA LEU A 92 -2.24 9.33 2.82
C LEU A 92 -3.12 10.60 2.91
N PHE A 93 -3.98 10.82 1.91
CA PHE A 93 -4.96 11.92 1.88
C PHE A 93 -6.26 11.64 2.65
N LYS A 94 -6.31 10.55 3.43
CA LYS A 94 -7.47 10.12 4.24
C LYS A 94 -8.75 9.89 3.42
N GLN A 95 -8.62 9.56 2.13
CA GLN A 95 -9.73 9.23 1.24
C GLN A 95 -10.12 7.74 1.38
N MET A 96 -10.55 7.36 2.59
CA MET A 96 -10.67 5.95 3.00
C MET A 96 -11.72 5.16 2.20
N ASP A 97 -12.90 5.73 1.97
CA ASP A 97 -13.97 5.05 1.22
C ASP A 97 -13.58 4.80 -0.25
N GLU A 98 -12.84 5.73 -0.85
CA GLU A 98 -12.34 5.58 -2.21
C GLU A 98 -11.22 4.54 -2.29
N ALA A 99 -10.29 4.56 -1.32
CA ALA A 99 -9.24 3.56 -1.20
C ALA A 99 -9.82 2.14 -1.04
N ASP A 100 -10.82 1.96 -0.15
CA ASP A 100 -11.50 0.69 0.10
C ASP A 100 -12.17 0.13 -1.17
N ARG A 101 -12.92 0.99 -1.88
CA ARG A 101 -13.58 0.59 -3.12
C ARG A 101 -12.58 0.09 -4.17
N LEU A 102 -11.41 0.74 -4.26
CA LEU A 102 -10.40 0.43 -5.27
C LEU A 102 -9.55 -0.79 -4.90
N ILE A 103 -9.30 -1.04 -3.61
CA ILE A 103 -8.42 -2.14 -3.17
C ILE A 103 -9.14 -3.49 -3.08
N LYS A 104 -10.43 -3.54 -2.74
CA LYS A 104 -11.20 -4.79 -2.58
C LYS A 104 -11.12 -5.74 -3.79
N PRO A 105 -11.14 -5.28 -5.05
CA PRO A 105 -10.96 -6.16 -6.22
C PRO A 105 -9.62 -6.92 -6.26
N PHE A 106 -8.55 -6.40 -5.64
CA PHE A 106 -7.22 -7.02 -5.66
C PHE A 106 -7.18 -8.35 -4.89
N PHE A 107 -8.00 -8.49 -3.85
CA PHE A 107 -8.13 -9.73 -3.08
C PHE A 107 -8.63 -10.93 -3.90
N LYS A 108 -9.40 -10.69 -4.97
CA LYS A 108 -9.84 -11.73 -5.90
C LYS A 108 -8.83 -11.96 -7.02
N LYS A 109 -8.26 -10.88 -7.55
CA LYS A 109 -7.40 -10.92 -8.74
C LYS A 109 -6.02 -11.53 -8.45
N ASN A 110 -5.44 -11.25 -7.28
CA ASN A 110 -4.02 -11.48 -7.01
C ASN A 110 -3.77 -12.57 -5.96
N ALA A 111 -4.75 -13.44 -5.71
CA ALA A 111 -4.63 -14.50 -4.72
C ALA A 111 -3.42 -15.44 -4.95
N SER A 112 -2.85 -15.47 -6.17
CA SER A 112 -1.70 -16.30 -6.51
C SER A 112 -0.34 -15.59 -6.42
N ASP A 113 -0.29 -14.25 -6.45
CA ASP A 113 0.96 -13.50 -6.32
C ASP A 113 1.18 -13.11 -4.85
N LYS A 114 2.12 -13.79 -4.20
CA LYS A 114 2.40 -13.65 -2.77
C LYS A 114 2.88 -12.25 -2.38
N VAL A 115 3.66 -11.60 -3.22
CA VAL A 115 4.23 -10.28 -2.91
C VAL A 115 3.14 -9.22 -3.05
N VAL A 116 2.36 -9.31 -4.13
CA VAL A 116 1.25 -8.37 -4.36
C VAL A 116 0.20 -8.53 -3.27
N ILE A 117 -0.21 -9.76 -2.93
CA ILE A 117 -1.27 -9.95 -1.94
C ILE A 117 -0.84 -9.50 -0.54
N ALA A 118 0.45 -9.65 -0.18
CA ALA A 118 0.99 -9.08 1.06
C ALA A 118 0.80 -7.56 1.10
N ASN A 119 1.26 -6.84 0.05
CA ASN A 119 1.09 -5.39 -0.06
C ASN A 119 -0.38 -4.94 -0.03
N VAL A 120 -1.28 -5.71 -0.65
CA VAL A 120 -2.73 -5.46 -0.65
C VAL A 120 -3.29 -5.60 0.76
N VAL A 121 -2.89 -6.63 1.49
CA VAL A 121 -3.33 -6.90 2.87
C VAL A 121 -2.83 -5.82 3.83
N GLU A 122 -1.56 -5.43 3.74
CA GLU A 122 -0.99 -4.34 4.54
C GLU A 122 -1.73 -3.03 4.27
N LEU A 123 -1.85 -2.64 3.01
CA LEU A 123 -2.52 -1.39 2.63
C LEU A 123 -3.99 -1.39 3.03
N PHE A 124 -4.68 -2.54 2.99
CA PHE A 124 -6.06 -2.65 3.48
C PHE A 124 -6.17 -2.45 4.99
N GLY A 125 -5.14 -2.83 5.76
CA GLY A 125 -5.04 -2.58 7.19
C GLY A 125 -4.84 -1.11 7.55
N GLU A 126 -4.31 -0.29 6.64
CA GLU A 126 -4.17 1.16 6.82
C GLU A 126 -5.45 1.97 6.55
N ILE A 127 -6.43 1.37 5.87
CA ILE A 127 -7.68 2.05 5.53
C ILE A 127 -8.59 2.05 6.77
N ASN A 128 -8.81 3.22 7.36
CA ASN A 128 -9.66 3.36 8.54
C ASN A 128 -11.09 3.71 8.12
N LEU A 129 -11.95 2.70 7.97
CA LEU A 129 -13.37 2.90 7.62
C LEU A 129 -14.23 3.24 8.85
N THR A 130 -15.25 4.06 8.64
CA THR A 130 -16.28 4.32 9.65
C THR A 130 -16.96 3.04 10.11
N ASN A 131 -17.19 2.08 9.19
CA ASN A 131 -17.70 0.75 9.50
C ASN A 131 -16.58 -0.29 9.55
N SER A 132 -15.73 -0.18 10.57
CA SER A 132 -14.59 -1.08 10.79
C SER A 132 -15.02 -2.54 11.03
N SER A 133 -16.22 -2.79 11.59
CA SER A 133 -16.75 -4.15 11.75
C SER A 133 -17.00 -4.86 10.41
N GLN A 134 -17.57 -4.15 9.43
CA GLN A 134 -17.75 -4.69 8.08
C GLN A 134 -16.41 -4.93 7.37
N GLN A 135 -15.46 -4.02 7.55
CA GLN A 135 -14.09 -4.17 7.03
C GLN A 135 -13.42 -5.42 7.61
N PHE A 136 -13.54 -5.60 8.92
CA PHE A 136 -13.01 -6.75 9.64
C PHE A 136 -13.60 -8.05 9.10
N SER A 137 -14.93 -8.14 9.00
CA SER A 137 -15.61 -9.32 8.45
C SER A 137 -15.18 -9.62 7.01
N PHE A 138 -14.96 -8.61 6.17
CA PHE A 138 -14.46 -8.81 4.81
C PHE A 138 -13.08 -9.48 4.81
N LEU A 139 -12.13 -8.94 5.58
CA LEU A 139 -10.76 -9.46 5.62
C LEU A 139 -10.69 -10.84 6.29
N GLU A 140 -11.44 -11.05 7.37
CA GLU A 140 -11.50 -12.33 8.09
C GLU A 140 -12.10 -13.44 7.19
N ASN A 141 -13.16 -13.14 6.44
CA ASN A 141 -13.73 -14.08 5.47
C ASN A 141 -12.73 -14.43 4.36
N TRP A 142 -11.99 -13.45 3.85
CA TRP A 142 -10.94 -13.70 2.86
C TRP A 142 -9.82 -14.58 3.44
N TYR A 143 -9.35 -14.26 4.66
CA TYR A 143 -8.31 -15.02 5.36
C TYR A 143 -8.69 -16.49 5.56
N THR A 144 -9.90 -16.75 6.08
CA THR A 144 -10.39 -18.12 6.37
C THR A 144 -10.59 -18.97 5.12
N GLN A 145 -10.82 -18.36 3.96
CA GLN A 145 -10.96 -19.04 2.67
C GLN A 145 -9.62 -19.18 1.92
N SER A 146 -8.58 -18.47 2.36
CA SER A 146 -7.29 -18.43 1.69
C SER A 146 -6.37 -19.53 2.22
N ASN A 147 -5.92 -20.42 1.33
CA ASN A 147 -4.96 -21.47 1.69
C ASN A 147 -3.51 -20.96 1.83
N GLN A 148 -3.25 -19.71 1.46
CA GLN A 148 -1.90 -19.13 1.42
C GLN A 148 -1.90 -17.65 1.83
N ALA A 149 -2.64 -17.31 2.88
CA ALA A 149 -2.66 -15.94 3.38
C ALA A 149 -1.24 -15.50 3.83
N PRO A 150 -0.82 -14.26 3.48
CA PRO A 150 0.46 -13.71 3.89
C PRO A 150 0.47 -13.42 5.39
N ASN A 151 1.63 -13.37 6.03
CA ASN A 151 1.74 -13.21 7.50
C ASN A 151 1.27 -11.82 7.98
N GLU A 152 1.41 -10.83 7.11
CA GLU A 152 0.96 -9.45 7.22
C GLU A 152 -0.55 -9.37 7.56
N ILE A 153 -1.32 -10.40 7.23
CA ILE A 153 -2.75 -10.50 7.55
C ILE A 153 -3.04 -10.36 9.05
N TYR A 154 -2.14 -10.80 9.91
CA TYR A 154 -2.34 -10.76 11.35
C TYR A 154 -2.29 -9.34 11.90
N LEU A 155 -1.34 -8.52 11.44
CA LEU A 155 -1.28 -7.12 11.84
C LEU A 155 -2.49 -6.35 11.29
N SER A 156 -2.83 -6.55 10.01
CA SER A 156 -4.00 -5.89 9.40
C SER A 156 -5.32 -6.27 10.09
N LEU A 157 -5.55 -7.56 10.38
CA LEU A 157 -6.73 -7.99 11.15
C LEU A 157 -6.73 -7.44 12.57
N GLY A 158 -5.56 -7.39 13.23
CA GLY A 158 -5.39 -6.80 14.56
C GLY A 158 -5.76 -5.31 14.60
N LYS A 159 -5.24 -4.53 13.64
CA LYS A 159 -5.54 -3.09 13.45
C LYS A 159 -7.02 -2.85 13.25
N ILE A 160 -7.63 -3.56 12.29
CA ILE A 160 -9.03 -3.36 11.96
C ILE A 160 -9.93 -3.83 13.12
N ALA A 161 -9.60 -4.94 13.78
CA ALA A 161 -10.34 -5.40 14.96
C ALA A 161 -10.27 -4.39 16.12
N PHE A 162 -9.11 -3.76 16.34
CA PHE A 162 -8.96 -2.69 17.32
C PHE A 162 -9.86 -1.49 16.97
N ASN A 163 -9.85 -1.04 15.72
CA ASN A 163 -10.73 0.06 15.27
C ASN A 163 -12.22 -0.29 15.33
N ALA A 164 -12.57 -1.57 15.16
CA ALA A 164 -13.92 -2.10 15.29
C ALA A 164 -14.34 -2.37 16.75
N GLU A 165 -13.49 -2.04 17.73
CA GLU A 165 -13.70 -2.31 19.16
C GLU A 165 -13.87 -3.81 19.51
N LEU A 166 -13.34 -4.69 18.66
CA LEU A 166 -13.35 -6.14 18.84
C LEU A 166 -12.12 -6.59 19.62
N TRP A 167 -11.95 -6.12 20.86
CA TRP A 167 -10.71 -6.22 21.64
C TRP A 167 -10.17 -7.66 21.77
N GLY A 168 -11.03 -8.64 22.00
CA GLY A 168 -10.62 -10.05 22.08
C GLY A 168 -10.07 -10.59 20.75
N LYS A 169 -10.66 -10.19 19.61
CA LYS A 169 -10.16 -10.54 18.28
C LYS A 169 -8.86 -9.77 17.97
N ALA A 170 -8.79 -8.50 18.33
CA ALA A 170 -7.58 -7.69 18.17
C ALA A 170 -6.41 -8.36 18.88
N ARG A 171 -6.57 -8.69 20.18
CA ARG A 171 -5.56 -9.42 20.96
C ARG A 171 -5.11 -10.70 20.26
N PHE A 172 -6.06 -11.54 19.85
CA PHE A 172 -5.78 -12.82 19.20
C PHE A 172 -4.94 -12.69 17.91
N TYR A 173 -5.28 -11.73 17.03
CA TYR A 173 -4.52 -11.52 15.80
C TYR A 173 -3.17 -10.83 16.05
N LEU A 174 -3.10 -9.91 17.01
CA LEU A 174 -1.85 -9.22 17.37
C LEU A 174 -0.84 -10.17 18.03
N GLU A 175 -1.28 -11.09 18.89
CA GLU A 175 -0.41 -12.15 19.46
C GLU A 175 0.24 -13.00 18.34
N ARG A 176 -0.52 -13.35 17.29
CA ARG A 176 0.02 -14.05 16.13
C ARG A 176 0.95 -13.19 15.29
N SER A 177 0.62 -11.92 15.10
CA SER A 177 1.50 -10.98 14.42
C SER A 177 2.86 -10.91 15.14
N LEU A 178 2.88 -10.79 16.46
CA LEU A 178 4.11 -10.78 17.25
C LEU A 178 4.91 -12.08 17.14
N GLN A 179 4.25 -13.23 17.03
CA GLN A 179 4.95 -14.52 16.86
C GLN A 179 5.64 -14.65 15.50
N VAL A 180 5.06 -14.08 14.45
CA VAL A 180 5.50 -14.32 13.06
C VAL A 180 6.34 -13.18 12.50
N SER A 181 5.97 -11.94 12.79
CA SER A 181 6.69 -10.74 12.38
C SER A 181 6.51 -9.65 13.44
N PRO A 182 7.30 -9.70 14.54
CA PRO A 182 7.25 -8.68 15.57
C PRO A 182 7.57 -7.31 14.97
N SER A 183 6.82 -6.30 15.41
CA SER A 183 7.06 -4.91 15.04
C SER A 183 6.69 -3.99 16.18
N ALA A 184 7.34 -2.82 16.24
CA ALA A 184 7.00 -1.76 17.20
C ALA A 184 5.51 -1.36 17.11
N GLU A 185 4.96 -1.33 15.89
CA GLU A 185 3.56 -1.04 15.66
C GLU A 185 2.65 -2.09 16.30
N THR A 186 2.94 -3.39 16.09
CA THR A 186 2.16 -4.48 16.69
C THR A 186 2.17 -4.39 18.22
N TYR A 187 3.33 -4.13 18.83
CA TYR A 187 3.44 -3.93 20.29
C TYR A 187 2.60 -2.76 20.79
N LEU A 188 2.63 -1.62 20.09
CA LEU A 188 1.86 -0.44 20.46
C LEU A 188 0.36 -0.72 20.41
N ILE A 189 -0.14 -1.37 19.36
CA ILE A 189 -1.56 -1.70 19.24
C ILE A 189 -1.96 -2.77 20.26
N MET A 190 -1.11 -3.75 20.52
CA MET A 190 -1.34 -4.77 21.56
C MET A 190 -1.45 -4.15 22.94
N ALA A 191 -0.54 -3.24 23.32
CA ALA A 191 -0.61 -2.52 24.59
C ALA A 191 -1.92 -1.73 24.74
N ASN A 192 -2.31 -0.99 23.68
CA ASN A 192 -3.58 -0.27 23.67
C ASN A 192 -4.80 -1.21 23.75
N THR A 193 -4.72 -2.40 23.16
CA THR A 193 -5.77 -3.42 23.24
C THR A 193 -5.89 -3.97 24.66
N LEU A 194 -4.76 -4.27 25.31
CA LEU A 194 -4.71 -4.78 26.69
C LEU A 194 -5.24 -3.74 27.67
N LYS A 195 -4.93 -2.46 27.45
CA LYS A 195 -5.53 -1.35 28.19
C LYS A 195 -7.06 -1.35 28.11
N LYS A 196 -7.63 -1.57 26.91
CA LYS A 196 -9.10 -1.68 26.73
C LYS A 196 -9.69 -2.92 27.42
N LEU A 197 -8.88 -3.96 27.63
CA LEU A 197 -9.25 -5.17 28.36
C LEU A 197 -8.99 -5.08 29.87
N ASN A 198 -8.47 -3.95 30.39
CA ASN A 198 -8.04 -3.74 31.77
C ASN A 198 -6.92 -4.71 32.23
N ASP A 199 -6.09 -5.18 31.30
CA ASP A 199 -4.94 -6.06 31.55
C ASP A 199 -3.65 -5.22 31.67
N HIS A 200 -3.56 -4.45 32.76
CA HIS A 200 -2.53 -3.41 32.93
C HIS A 200 -1.10 -3.96 33.10
N GLU A 201 -0.95 -5.20 33.58
CA GLU A 201 0.36 -5.84 33.72
C GLU A 201 0.97 -6.13 32.34
N LEU A 202 0.19 -6.80 31.48
CA LEU A 202 0.63 -7.09 30.11
C LEU A 202 0.73 -5.83 29.25
N GLU A 203 -0.10 -4.81 29.50
CA GLU A 203 -0.01 -3.50 28.85
C GLU A 203 1.40 -2.89 29.02
N GLY A 204 1.89 -2.82 30.27
CA GLY A 204 3.19 -2.25 30.58
C GLY A 204 4.35 -3.01 29.93
N GLU A 205 4.28 -4.34 29.94
CA GLU A 205 5.29 -5.19 29.29
C GLU A 205 5.29 -4.99 27.77
N CYS A 206 4.12 -4.90 27.13
CA CYS A 206 4.05 -4.63 25.68
C CYS A 206 4.65 -3.27 25.31
N PHE A 207 4.42 -2.21 26.10
CA PHE A 207 5.06 -0.92 25.86
C PHE A 207 6.58 -0.99 25.99
N LYS A 208 7.08 -1.68 27.02
CA LYS A 208 8.52 -1.88 27.22
C LYS A 208 9.15 -2.66 26.06
N GLN A 209 8.57 -3.80 25.69
CA GLN A 209 9.06 -4.61 24.57
C GLN A 209 9.03 -3.85 23.25
N GLY A 210 7.98 -3.05 23.01
CA GLY A 210 7.91 -2.17 21.85
C GLY A 210 9.04 -1.14 21.80
N LEU A 211 9.39 -0.53 22.94
CA LEU A 211 10.51 0.42 23.03
C LEU A 211 11.87 -0.26 22.84
N GLU A 212 12.07 -1.42 23.46
CA GLU A 212 13.28 -2.25 23.28
C GLU A 212 13.46 -2.63 21.81
N PHE A 213 12.39 -3.09 21.15
CA PHE A 213 12.40 -3.42 19.73
C PHE A 213 12.83 -2.25 18.85
N VAL A 214 12.35 -1.02 19.11
CA VAL A 214 12.75 0.18 18.35
C VAL A 214 14.22 0.53 18.56
N VAL A 215 14.77 0.30 19.76
CA VAL A 215 16.18 0.62 20.06
C VAL A 215 17.12 -0.40 19.43
N GLU A 216 16.75 -1.69 19.45
CA GLU A 216 17.58 -2.78 18.93
C GLU A 216 17.57 -2.87 17.39
N ASN A 217 16.49 -2.43 16.74
CA ASN A 217 16.32 -2.52 15.28
C ASN A 217 16.58 -1.18 14.54
N LYS A 218 17.43 -0.32 15.11
CA LYS A 218 17.82 0.98 14.53
C LYS A 218 19.05 0.92 13.63
#